data_AF-A0A0D6ADE5-F1
#
_entry.id   AF-A0A0D6ADE5-F1
#
_cell.length_a   1.000
_cell.length_b   1.000
_cell.length_c   1.000
_cell.angle_alpha   90.00
_cell.angle_beta   90.00
_cell.angle_gamma   90.00
#
_symmetry.space_group_name_H-M   'P 1'
#
loop_
_entity.id
_entity.type
_entity.pdbx_description
1 polymer ?
#
loop_
_entity_poly.entity_id
_entity_poly.type
_entity_poly.pdbx_seq_one_letter_code
_entity_poly.pdbx_strand_id
1 'polypeptide(L)' 'MINHNYYNLDKITEPIAQAKPQIKAIVEEVLQLEKDRLSQKNIRYINDDVLKIIKQYIQ' A
#
# COMPACT_ATOMS: atom_id res chain seq x y z
N MET A 1 -0.91 -28.46 20.76
CA MET A 1 -0.85 -27.08 21.30
C MET A 1 -0.41 -26.17 20.17
N ILE A 2 -1.31 -25.39 19.57
CA ILE A 2 -0.97 -24.47 18.47
C ILE A 2 -0.63 -23.13 19.12
N ASN A 3 0.62 -22.67 18.97
CA ASN A 3 1.03 -21.34 19.38
C ASN A 3 0.31 -20.32 18.49
N HIS A 4 -0.84 -19.83 18.96
CA HIS A 4 -1.47 -18.65 18.39
C HIS A 4 -0.62 -17.44 18.77
N ASN A 5 0.41 -17.13 17.95
CA ASN A 5 0.93 -15.78 17.89
C ASN A 5 -0.24 -14.91 17.43
N TYR A 6 -0.97 -14.35 18.40
CA TYR A 6 -2.06 -13.42 18.17
C TYR A 6 -1.41 -12.14 17.64
N TYR A 7 -1.17 -12.09 16.34
CA TYR A 7 -0.79 -10.87 15.66
C TYR A 7 -1.86 -9.85 16.00
N ASN A 8 -1.51 -8.86 16.82
CA ASN A 8 -2.42 -7.78 17.14
C ASN A 8 -2.56 -6.95 15.86
N LEU A 9 -3.56 -7.32 15.05
CA LEU A 9 -3.83 -6.70 13.75
C LEU A 9 -4.06 -5.20 13.91
N ASP A 10 -4.65 -4.78 15.04
CA ASP A 10 -4.88 -3.37 15.35
C ASP A 10 -3.55 -2.62 15.48
N LYS A 11 -2.57 -3.18 16.20
CA LYS A 11 -1.22 -2.59 16.30
C LYS A 11 -0.47 -2.57 14.97
N ILE A 12 -0.64 -3.60 14.14
CA ILE A 12 0.03 -3.69 12.84
C ILE A 12 -0.58 -2.70 11.84
N THR A 13 -1.89 -2.49 11.91
CA THR A 13 -2.63 -1.60 11.01
C THR A 13 -2.74 -0.17 11.53
N GLU A 14 -2.40 0.10 12.80
CA GLU A 14 -2.40 1.43 13.42
C GLU A 14 -1.72 2.50 12.54
N PRO A 15 -0.54 2.27 11.92
CA PRO A 15 0.09 3.26 11.07
C PRO A 15 -0.76 3.62 9.85
N ILE A 16 -1.50 2.66 9.30
CA ILE A 16 -2.44 2.89 8.19
C ILE A 16 -3.72 3.54 8.72
N ALA A 17 -4.22 3.10 9.88
CA ALA A 17 -5.45 3.62 10.48
C ALA A 17 -5.33 5.11 10.89
N GLN A 18 -4.18 5.48 11.46
CA GLN A 18 -3.85 6.84 11.90
C GLN A 18 -3.18 7.69 10.81
N ALA A 19 -2.85 7.10 9.66
CA ALA A 19 -2.29 7.85 8.55
C ALA A 19 -3.23 8.99 8.11
N LYS A 20 -2.62 10.12 7.76
CA LYS A 20 -3.35 11.24 7.13
C LYS A 20 -4.08 10.74 5.88
N PRO A 21 -5.23 11.33 5.52
CA PRO A 21 -6.00 10.92 4.34
C PRO A 21 -5.16 10.83 3.06
N GLN A 22 -4.25 11.77 2.85
CA GLN A 22 -3.31 11.78 1.72
C GLN A 22 -2.40 10.55 1.69
N ILE A 23 -1.94 10.07 2.84
CA ILE A 23 -1.06 8.89 2.93
C ILE A 23 -1.85 7.61 2.70
N LYS A 24 -3.09 7.54 3.20
CA LYS A 24 -4.02 6.44 2.89
C LYS A 24 -4.26 6.34 1.38
N ALA A 25 -4.55 7.46 0.73
CA ALA A 25 -4.77 7.52 -0.72
C ALA A 25 -3.55 7.04 -1.52
N ILE A 26 -2.33 7.45 -1.14
CA ILE A 26 -1.09 6.93 -1.75
C ILE A 26 -1.02 5.40 -1.64
N VAL A 27 -1.26 4.85 -0.45
CA VAL A 27 -1.18 3.39 -0.23
C VAL A 27 -2.22 2.65 -1.07
N GLU A 28 -3.45 3.15 -1.13
CA GLU A 28 -4.54 2.56 -1.92
C GLU A 28 -4.23 2.57 -3.42
N GLU A 29 -3.74 3.70 -3.97
CA GLU A 29 -3.39 3.81 -5.38
C GLU A 29 -2.20 2.92 -5.76
N VAL A 30 -1.16 2.88 -4.93
CA VAL A 30 0.00 2.00 -5.15
C VAL A 30 -0.41 0.53 -5.08
N LEU A 31 -1.30 0.16 -4.15
CA LEU A 31 -1.81 -1.20 -4.05
C LEU A 31 -2.62 -1.59 -5.29
N GLN A 32 -3.43 -0.69 -5.84
CA GLN A 32 -4.17 -0.93 -7.06
C GLN A 32 -3.23 -1.12 -8.26
N LEU A 33 -2.24 -0.25 -8.39
CA LEU A 33 -1.21 -0.32 -9.43
C LEU A 33 -0.42 -1.65 -9.38
N GLU A 34 -0.08 -2.12 -8.18
CA GLU A 34 0.58 -3.41 -7.98
C GLU A 34 -0.31 -4.59 -8.41
N LYS A 35 -1.60 -4.56 -8.02
CA LYS A 35 -2.58 -5.58 -8.44
C LYS A 35 -2.73 -5.62 -9.95
N ASP A 36 -2.82 -4.45 -10.59
CA ASP A 36 -2.94 -4.34 -12.04
C ASP A 36 -1.69 -4.91 -12.72
N ARG A 37 -0.48 -4.58 -12.22
CA ARG A 37 0.77 -5.16 -12.73
C ARG A 37 0.77 -6.69 -12.62
N LEU A 38 0.42 -7.23 -11.45
CA LEU A 38 0.38 -8.68 -11.22
C LEU A 38 -0.66 -9.37 -12.11
N SER A 39 -1.81 -8.73 -12.36
CA SER A 39 -2.87 -9.25 -13.22
C SER A 39 -2.43 -9.37 -14.69
N GLN A 40 -1.60 -8.44 -15.18
CA GLN A 40 -1.19 -8.37 -16.57
C GLN A 40 -0.10 -9.38 -16.95
N LYS A 41 0.40 -10.22 -16.01
CA LYS A 41 1.55 -11.14 -16.15
C LYS A 41 2.83 -10.50 -16.72
N ASN A 42 2.85 -9.18 -16.88
CA ASN A 42 3.93 -8.43 -17.46
C ASN A 42 4.74 -7.78 -16.33
N ILE A 43 6.07 -7.94 -16.38
CA ILE A 43 6.99 -7.31 -15.43
C ILE A 43 7.17 -5.84 -15.86
N ARG A 44 6.10 -5.05 -15.77
CA ARG A 44 6.15 -3.60 -16.04
C ARG A 44 6.83 -2.91 -14.86
N TYR A 45 7.84 -2.08 -15.12
CA TYR A 45 8.39 -1.21 -14.08
C TYR A 45 7.33 -0.17 -13.67
N ILE A 46 7.01 -0.11 -12.37
CA ILE A 46 6.00 0.83 -11.83
C ILE A 46 6.61 1.95 -10.97
N ASN A 47 7.93 2.03 -10.86
CA ASN A 47 8.60 2.98 -9.97
C ASN A 47 8.25 4.44 -10.29
N ASP A 48 8.22 4.81 -11.57
CA ASP A 48 7.87 6.17 -12.00
C ASP A 48 6.40 6.50 -11.72
N ASP A 49 5.52 5.51 -11.86
CA ASP A 49 4.10 5.65 -11.53
C ASP A 49 3.91 5.84 -10.01
N VAL A 50 4.62 5.07 -9.18
CA VAL A 50 4.63 5.23 -7.72
C VAL A 50 5.13 6.63 -7.34
N LEU A 51 6.23 7.09 -7.95
CA LEU A 51 6.74 8.44 -7.69
C LEU A 51 5.73 9.52 -8.09
N LYS A 52 5.02 9.32 -9.21
CA LYS A 52 3.96 10.23 -9.67
C LYS A 52 2.79 10.28 -8.67
N ILE A 53 2.34 9.13 -8.18
CA ILE A 53 1.30 9.03 -7.15
C ILE A 53 1.74 9.81 -5.91
N ILE A 54 2.95 9.58 -5.39
CA ILE A 54 3.44 10.29 -4.21
C ILE A 54 3.43 11.81 -4.42
N LYS A 55 3.94 12.29 -5.56
CA LYS A 55 3.99 13.73 -5.89
C LYS A 55 2.60 14.36 -6.06
N GLN A 56 1.58 13.58 -6.40
CA GLN A 56 0.20 14.09 -6.51
C GLN A 56 -0.38 14.44 -5.13
N TYR A 57 0.01 13.70 -4.09
CA TYR A 57 -0.53 13.84 -2.74
C TYR A 57 0.39 14.60 -1.78
N ILE A 58 1.65 14.79 -2.15
CA ILE A 58 2.67 15.48 -1.36
C ILE A 58 3.27 16.54 -2.30
N GLN A 59 2.68 17.74 -2.30
CA GLN A 59 3.27 18.92 -2.94
C GLN A 59 4.51 19.39 -2.18
#